data_AF-A0A534J264-F1
#
_entry.id   AF-A0A534J264-F1
#
_cell.length_a   1.000
_cell.length_b   1.000
_cell.length_c   1.000
_cell.angle_alpha   90.00
_cell.angle_beta   90.00
_cell.angle_gamma   90.00
#
_symmetry.space_group_name_H-M   'P 1'
#
loop_
_entity.id
_entity.type
_entity.pdbx_description
1 polymer ?
#
loop_
_entity_poly.entity_id
_entity_poly.type
_entity_poly.pdbx_seq_one_letter_code
_entity_poly.pdbx_strand_id
1 'polypeptide(L)'
;MYAAANDEVLIVGPEVPRRTARAMAEALEVRLVETTLGGSGVVGSLIAMNSAGAVVSGLAEATELTRFGMSRVTPITDRLNAAGNNIL
;
A
#
# COMPACT_ATOMS: atom_id res chain seq x y z
N MET A 1 1.91 5.07 -9.19
CA MET A 1 2.89 4.04 -8.79
C MET A 1 2.14 2.80 -8.32
N TYR A 2 2.62 1.58 -8.62
CA TYR A 2 1.88 0.32 -8.37
C TYR A 2 2.31 -0.46 -7.12
N ALA A 3 3.27 0.07 -6.36
CA ALA A 3 3.80 -0.61 -5.18
C ALA A 3 4.20 0.40 -4.10
N ALA A 4 4.14 -0.03 -2.85
CA ALA A 4 4.76 0.64 -1.71
C ALA A 4 5.34 -0.44 -0.79
N ALA A 5 6.47 -0.17 -0.13
CA ALA A 5 7.05 -1.08 0.86
C ALA A 5 7.46 -0.35 2.14
N ASN A 6 7.46 -1.08 3.25
CA ASN A 6 8.19 -0.75 4.47
C ASN A 6 9.05 -1.96 4.87
N ASP A 7 9.60 -1.97 6.08
CA ASP A 7 10.48 -3.04 6.57
C ASP A 7 9.78 -4.40 6.81
N GLU A 8 8.45 -4.47 6.70
CA GLU A 8 7.68 -5.69 7.04
C GLU A 8 6.78 -6.18 5.89
N VAL A 9 6.30 -5.28 5.03
CA VAL A 9 5.33 -5.59 3.98
C VAL A 9 5.57 -4.80 2.71
N LEU A 10 5.46 -5.50 1.59
CA LEU A 10 5.33 -4.95 0.24
C LEU A 10 3.86 -5.05 -0.17
N ILE A 11 3.25 -3.90 -0.44
CA ILE A 11 1.89 -3.79 -0.96
C ILE A 11 1.96 -3.50 -2.46
N VAL A 12 1.29 -4.31 -3.28
CA VAL A 12 1.25 -4.16 -4.74
C VAL A 12 -0.17 -4.17 -5.28
N GLY A 13 -0.38 -3.43 -6.36
CA GLY A 13 -1.60 -3.49 -7.16
C GLY A 13 -1.73 -4.79 -7.97
N PRO A 14 -2.95 -5.23 -8.32
CA PRO A 14 -3.18 -6.46 -9.09
C PRO A 14 -2.56 -6.46 -10.50
N GLU A 15 -2.23 -5.29 -11.04
CA GLU A 15 -1.61 -5.13 -12.35
C GLU A 15 -0.13 -5.53 -12.35
N VAL A 16 0.50 -5.66 -11.17
CA VAL A 16 1.88 -6.10 -11.05
C VAL A 16 1.95 -7.61 -11.31
N PRO A 17 2.72 -8.08 -12.31
CA PRO A 17 2.83 -9.51 -12.56
C PRO A 17 3.31 -10.27 -11.32
N ARG A 18 2.62 -11.35 -10.96
CA ARG A 18 2.89 -12.14 -9.73
C ARG A 18 4.36 -12.56 -9.57
N ARG A 19 5.03 -12.89 -10.68
CA ARG A 19 6.47 -13.22 -10.69
C ARG A 19 7.32 -12.03 -10.21
N THR A 20 7.00 -10.83 -10.68
CA THR A 20 7.68 -9.59 -10.30
C THR A 20 7.39 -9.25 -8.85
N ALA A 21 6.12 -9.33 -8.43
CA ALA A 21 5.71 -9.09 -7.05
C ALA A 21 6.45 -9.99 -6.05
N ARG A 22 6.58 -11.28 -6.36
CA ARG A 22 7.35 -12.24 -5.55
C ARG A 22 8.83 -11.91 -5.51
N ALA A 23 9.44 -11.63 -6.66
CA ALA A 23 10.85 -11.28 -6.72
C ALA A 23 11.18 -10.01 -5.90
N MET A 24 10.28 -9.01 -5.91
CA MET A 24 10.43 -7.81 -5.07
C MET A 24 10.32 -8.15 -3.58
N ALA A 25 9.31 -8.94 -3.18
CA ALA A 25 9.12 -9.34 -1.79
C ALA A 25 10.30 -10.16 -1.26
N GLU A 26 10.83 -11.09 -2.06
CA GLU A 26 12.02 -11.88 -1.73
C GLU A 26 13.26 -11.01 -1.59
N ALA A 27 13.49 -10.08 -2.53
CA ALA A 27 14.64 -9.18 -2.50
C ALA A 27 14.60 -8.18 -1.32
N LEU A 28 13.40 -7.80 -0.89
CA LEU A 28 13.18 -6.91 0.25
C LEU A 28 13.05 -7.66 1.58
N GLU A 29 12.97 -8.99 1.56
CA GLU A 29 12.74 -9.85 2.73
C GLU A 29 11.46 -9.52 3.51
N VAL A 30 10.42 -9.10 2.79
CA VAL A 30 9.13 -8.67 3.38
C VAL A 30 7.96 -9.53 2.92
N ARG A 31 6.85 -9.44 3.66
CA ARG A 31 5.61 -10.12 3.30
C ARG A 31 4.98 -9.47 2.07
N LEU A 32 4.49 -10.26 1.13
CA LEU A 32 3.76 -9.74 -0.04
C LEU A 32 2.25 -9.63 0.25
N VAL A 33 1.67 -8.46 -0.02
CA VAL A 33 0.22 -8.22 -0.01
C VAL A 33 -0.20 -7.65 -1.36
N GLU A 34 -1.05 -8.40 -2.06
CA GLU A 34 -1.68 -7.96 -3.31
C GLU A 34 -3.10 -7.45 -3.02
N THR A 35 -3.36 -6.18 -3.31
CA THR A 35 -4.65 -5.54 -3.02
C THR A 35 -4.82 -4.23 -3.79
N THR A 36 -6.00 -3.63 -3.68
CA THR A 36 -6.34 -2.32 -4.22
C THR A 36 -6.48 -1.30 -3.08
N LEU A 37 -6.56 -0.02 -3.42
CA LEU A 37 -7.00 1.04 -2.51
C LEU A 37 -8.15 1.80 -3.16
N GLY A 38 -9.35 1.69 -2.60
CA GLY A 38 -10.58 2.23 -3.20
C GLY A 38 -10.84 1.63 -4.58
N GLY A 39 -10.54 0.34 -4.75
CA GLY A 39 -10.64 -0.36 -6.04
C GLY A 39 -9.55 -0.01 -7.06
N SER A 40 -8.59 0.87 -6.72
CA SER A 40 -7.49 1.26 -7.59
C SER A 40 -6.23 0.44 -7.35
N GLY A 41 -5.58 -0.01 -8.43
CA GLY A 41 -4.30 -0.72 -8.37
C GLY A 41 -3.06 0.18 -8.32
N VAL A 42 -3.20 1.50 -8.46
CA VAL A 42 -2.07 2.45 -8.31
C VAL A 42 -1.75 2.75 -6.82
N VAL A 43 -1.66 1.67 -6.04
CA VAL A 43 -1.56 1.70 -4.57
C VAL A 43 -0.44 2.61 -4.07
N GLY A 44 0.73 2.61 -4.73
CA GLY A 44 1.87 3.45 -4.33
C GLY A 44 1.62 4.96 -4.43
N SER A 45 0.59 5.39 -5.15
CA SER A 45 0.19 6.81 -5.20
C SER A 45 -0.80 7.16 -4.08
N LEU A 46 -1.46 6.16 -3.51
CA LEU A 46 -2.57 6.29 -2.57
C LEU A 46 -2.17 5.95 -1.13
N ILE A 47 -0.95 5.47 -0.91
CA ILE A 47 -0.39 5.14 0.40
C ILE A 47 0.98 5.77 0.60
N ALA A 48 1.20 6.30 1.79
CA ALA A 48 2.53 6.59 2.32
C ALA A 48 2.69 5.80 3.62
N MET A 49 3.84 5.14 3.80
CA MET A 49 4.02 4.25 4.95
C MET A 49 5.47 4.12 5.37
N ASN A 50 5.65 3.76 6.64
CA ASN A 50 6.93 3.42 7.24
C ASN A 50 6.74 2.24 8.22
N SER A 51 7.76 1.93 9.00
CA SER A 51 7.75 0.80 9.94
C SER A 51 6.82 1.01 11.15
N ALA A 52 6.25 2.20 11.34
CA ALA A 52 5.30 2.51 12.41
C ALA A 52 3.83 2.49 11.97
N GLY A 53 3.56 2.54 10.66
CA GLY A 53 2.19 2.51 10.12
C GLY A 53 2.07 3.10 8.72
N ALA A 54 0.83 3.34 8.31
CA ALA A 54 0.50 3.87 7.00
C ALA A 54 -0.57 4.97 7.05
N VAL A 55 -0.49 5.87 6.08
CA VAL A 55 -1.51 6.86 5.76
C VAL A 55 -2.01 6.55 4.35
N VAL A 56 -3.32 6.42 4.21
CA VAL A 56 -3.97 5.99 2.96
C VAL A 56 -4.99 7.02 2.47
N SER A 57 -5.32 6.97 1.18
CA SER A 57 -6.49 7.68 0.66
C SER A 57 -7.75 7.26 1.41
N GLY A 58 -8.63 8.22 1.74
CA GLY A 58 -9.92 7.97 2.36
C GLY A 58 -10.93 7.21 1.49
N LEU A 59 -10.55 6.86 0.26
CA LEU A 59 -11.30 5.97 -0.62
C LEU A 59 -11.10 4.49 -0.28
N ALA A 60 -10.09 4.16 0.54
CA ALA A 60 -9.78 2.79 0.90
C ALA A 60 -10.87 2.12 1.75
N GLU A 61 -11.20 0.88 1.41
CA GLU A 61 -12.17 0.08 2.16
C GLU A 61 -11.50 -0.67 3.33
N ALA A 62 -12.23 -0.87 4.43
CA ALA A 62 -11.70 -1.58 5.60
C ALA A 62 -11.21 -3.01 5.28
N THR A 63 -11.84 -3.68 4.31
CA THR A 63 -11.46 -5.01 3.81
C THR A 63 -10.11 -5.00 3.08
N GLU A 64 -9.72 -3.89 2.45
CA GLU A 64 -8.41 -3.69 1.85
C GLU A 64 -7.36 -3.49 2.96
N LEU A 65 -7.66 -2.64 3.96
CA LEU A 65 -6.73 -2.25 5.01
C LEU A 65 -6.38 -3.39 5.98
N THR A 66 -7.32 -4.29 6.28
CA THR A 66 -7.08 -5.44 7.17
C THR A 66 -5.98 -6.37 6.66
N ARG A 67 -5.67 -6.35 5.36
CA ARG A 67 -4.63 -7.18 4.75
C ARG A 67 -3.21 -6.71 5.02
N PHE A 68 -3.02 -5.45 5.43
CA PHE A 68 -1.68 -4.87 5.59
C PHE A 68 -0.92 -5.53 6.74
N GLY A 69 -1.65 -5.95 7.78
CA GLY A 69 -1.06 -6.48 9.01
C GLY A 69 -0.37 -5.40 9.86
N MET A 70 -0.72 -4.13 9.66
CA MET A 70 -0.21 -3.00 10.43
C MET A 70 -1.17 -2.60 11.55
N SER A 71 -0.63 -2.17 12.69
CA SER A 71 -1.43 -1.73 13.85
C SER A 71 -1.97 -0.30 13.71
N ARG A 72 -1.37 0.52 12.85
CA ARG A 72 -1.74 1.93 12.64
C ARG A 72 -1.90 2.23 11.16
N VAL A 73 -3.14 2.31 10.70
CA VAL A 73 -3.48 2.74 9.34
C VAL A 73 -4.55 3.82 9.43
N THR A 74 -4.27 5.00 8.87
CA THR A 74 -5.17 6.17 8.98
C THR A 74 -5.56 6.70 7.60
N PRO A 75 -6.86 6.83 7.31
CA PRO A 75 -7.32 7.44 6.05
C PRO A 75 -7.26 8.98 6.09
N ILE A 76 -6.87 9.59 4.97
CA ILE A 76 -7.00 11.03 4.71
C ILE A 76 -8.35 11.29 4.02
N THR A 77 -9.23 12.03 4.67
CA THR A 77 -10.57 12.38 4.16
C THR A 77 -10.62 13.67 3.35
N ASP A 78 -9.49 14.35 3.15
CA ASP A 78 -9.40 15.55 2.32
C ASP A 78 -9.64 15.22 0.83
N ARG A 79 -9.96 16.25 0.05
CA ARG A 79 -10.06 16.15 -1.41
C ARG A 79 -8.71 15.80 -2.06
N LEU A 80 -7.59 16.26 -1.46
CA LEU A 80 -6.24 15.95 -1.90
C LEU A 80 -5.66 14.78 -1.09
N ASN A 81 -6.12 13.56 -1.39
CA ASN A 81 -5.82 12.37 -0.58
C ASN A 81 -4.87 11.33 -1.23
N ALA A 82 -4.15 11.71 -2.30
CA ALA A 82 -3.10 10.88 -2.87
C ALA A 82 -1.87 10.84 -1.95
N ALA A 83 -1.96 10.08 -0.85
CA ALA A 83 -1.00 10.09 0.24
C ALA A 83 0.44 9.85 -0.24
N GLY A 84 0.65 8.87 -1.11
CA GLY A 84 1.98 8.54 -1.65
C GLY A 84 2.58 9.57 -2.61
N ASN A 85 1.76 10.51 -3.11
CA ASN A 85 2.26 11.64 -3.91
C ASN A 85 2.54 12.88 -3.05
N ASN A 86 1.84 13.01 -1.93
CA ASN A 86 1.85 14.23 -1.11
C ASN A 86 2.77 14.10 0.13
N ILE A 87 3.16 12.89 0.50
CA ILE A 87 3.99 12.57 1.68
C ILE A 87 5.18 11.73 1.21
N LEU A 88 6.39 12.15 1.57
CA LEU A 88 7.66 11.49 1.25
C LEU A 88 8.36 10.96 2.51
#